data_AF-A0A800ITC5-F1
#
_entry.id   AF-A0A800ITC5-F1
#
_cell.length_a   1.000
_cell.length_b   1.000
_cell.length_c   1.000
_cell.angle_alpha   90.00
_cell.angle_beta   90.00
_cell.angle_gamma   90.00
#
_symmetry.space_group_name_H-M   'P 1'
#
loop_
_entity.id
_entity.type
_entity.pdbx_description
1 polymer ?
#
loop_
_entity_poly.entity_id
_entity_poly.type
_entity_poly.pdbx_seq_one_letter_code
_entity_poly.pdbx_strand_id
1 'polypeptide(L)'
;MNNKVIMWSVLFLILLGLYVLGEGMIFVEGSRVKFAAILLVSITIYYYIDRARSGEEIYLRTIPGLKALEEAVGRATEMGKSVLFVPGISDLDQVETITGLNILGHVAEHTAKYEAS
;
A
#
# COMPACT_ATOMS: atom_id res chain seq x y z
N MET A 1 17.45 6.51 -21.56
CA MET A 1 17.90 5.91 -20.28
C MET A 1 17.53 6.88 -19.17
N ASN A 2 16.65 6.52 -18.26
CA ASN A 2 16.05 7.48 -17.32
C ASN A 2 17.13 7.98 -16.34
N ASN A 3 17.59 9.24 -16.48
CA ASN A 3 18.68 9.81 -15.66
C ASN A 3 18.46 9.65 -14.15
N LYS A 4 17.19 9.61 -13.73
CA LYS A 4 16.82 9.35 -12.34
C LYS A 4 17.25 7.96 -11.87
N VAL A 5 17.06 6.91 -12.68
CA VAL A 5 17.42 5.54 -12.30
C VAL A 5 18.93 5.42 -12.07
N ILE A 6 19.73 6.03 -12.97
CA ILE A 6 21.19 6.07 -12.83
C ILE A 6 21.58 6.81 -11.54
N MET A 7 20.94 7.95 -11.26
CA MET A 7 21.18 8.72 -10.03
C MET A 7 20.85 7.92 -8.77
N TRP A 8 19.73 7.17 -8.74
CA TRP A 8 19.35 6.30 -7.62
C TRP A 8 20.30 5.12 -7.44
N SER A 9 20.78 4.52 -8.54
CA SER A 9 21.80 3.47 -8.49
C SER A 9 23.15 3.97 -7.98
N VAL A 10 23.54 5.20 -8.34
CA VAL A 10 24.76 5.83 -7.82
C VAL A 10 24.61 6.16 -6.33
N LEU A 11 23.47 6.70 -5.91
CA LEU A 11 23.18 6.97 -4.50
C LEU A 11 23.21 5.68 -3.65
N PHE A 12 22.68 4.57 -4.18
CA PHE A 12 22.75 3.26 -3.53
C PHE A 12 24.19 2.81 -3.28
N LEU A 13 25.05 2.91 -4.31
CA LEU A 13 26.45 2.53 -4.19
C LEU A 13 27.22 3.43 -3.21
N ILE A 14 26.91 4.72 -3.16
CA ILE A 14 27.48 5.66 -2.19
C ILE A 14 27.07 5.29 -0.76
N LEU A 15 25.78 5.02 -0.53
CA LEU A 15 25.27 4.62 0.79
C LEU A 15 25.84 3.27 1.25
N LEU A 16 26.03 2.33 0.33
CA LEU A 16 26.71 1.06 0.60
C LEU A 16 28.19 1.27 0.97
N GLY A 17 28.88 2.16 0.25
CA GLY A 17 30.28 2.51 0.54
C GLY A 17 30.45 3.19 1.91
N LEU A 18 29.55 4.12 2.25
CA LEU A 18 29.53 4.76 3.58
C LEU A 18 29.28 3.77 4.71
N TYR A 19 28.45 2.75 4.47
CA TYR A 19 28.23 1.68 5.44
C TYR A 19 29.50 0.86 5.69
N VAL A 20 30.26 0.51 4.65
CA VAL A 20 31.52 -0.22 4.79
C VAL A 20 32.58 0.60 5.54
N LEU A 21 32.63 1.92 5.31
CA LEU A 21 33.58 2.82 5.99
C LEU A 21 33.17 3.12 7.45
N GLY A 22 31.87 3.07 7.77
CA GLY A 22 31.32 3.37 9.09
C GLY A 22 31.10 2.13 9.98
N GLU A 23 31.46 0.95 9.50
CA GLU A 23 31.36 -0.30 10.24
C GLU A 23 32.31 -0.29 11.44
N GLY A 24 31.77 -0.54 12.65
CA GLY A 24 32.55 -0.50 13.90
C GLY A 24 32.59 0.85 14.62
N MET A 25 32.19 1.96 13.98
CA MET A 25 32.05 3.28 14.64
C MET A 25 30.58 3.69 14.85
N ILE A 26 29.75 3.53 13.82
CA ILE A 26 28.34 4.00 13.82
C ILE A 26 27.38 2.83 13.59
N PHE A 27 27.82 1.80 12.85
CA PHE A 27 27.00 0.64 12.52
C PHE A 27 27.42 -0.59 13.31
N VAL A 28 26.43 -1.31 13.83
CA VAL A 28 26.61 -2.57 14.58
C VAL A 28 27.24 -3.62 13.68
N GLU A 29 28.33 -4.20 14.18
CA GLU A 29 29.11 -5.21 13.49
C GLU A 29 28.26 -6.46 13.17
N GLY A 30 28.43 -7.03 11.98
CA GLY A 30 27.69 -8.23 11.54
C GLY A 30 26.26 -8.00 11.04
N SER A 31 25.75 -6.77 11.02
CA SER A 31 24.38 -6.46 10.53
C SER A 31 24.29 -6.07 9.05
N ARG A 32 25.33 -6.36 8.24
CA ARG A 32 25.46 -5.95 6.83
C ARG A 32 24.26 -6.31 5.97
N VAL A 33 23.76 -7.53 6.14
CA VAL A 33 22.63 -8.06 5.38
C VAL A 33 21.34 -7.30 5.69
N LYS A 34 21.10 -6.96 6.97
CA LYS A 34 19.90 -6.22 7.38
C LYS A 34 19.90 -4.80 6.81
N PHE A 35 21.04 -4.13 6.88
CA PHE A 35 21.20 -2.79 6.32
C PHE A 35 21.01 -2.78 4.80
N ALA A 36 21.66 -3.71 4.09
CA ALA A 36 21.50 -3.84 2.64
C ALA A 36 20.04 -4.13 2.24
N ALA A 37 19.33 -4.98 2.99
CA ALA A 37 17.92 -5.28 2.76
C ALA A 37 17.03 -4.04 2.93
N ILE A 38 17.20 -3.28 4.02
CA ILE A 38 16.44 -2.04 4.26
C ILE A 38 16.72 -1.00 3.17
N LEU A 39 18.00 -0.85 2.79
CA LEU A 39 18.43 0.08 1.74
C LEU A 39 17.76 -0.26 0.39
N LEU A 40 17.80 -1.53 0.01
CA LEU A 40 17.19 -2.04 -1.22
C LEU A 40 15.67 -1.82 -1.22
N VAL A 41 14.98 -2.19 -0.14
CA VAL A 41 13.53 -2.00 -0.02
C VAL A 41 13.17 -0.52 -0.09
N SER A 42 13.89 0.34 0.64
CA SER A 42 13.66 1.80 0.65
C SER A 42 13.78 2.41 -0.74
N ILE A 43 14.83 2.06 -1.49
CA ILE A 43 15.04 2.57 -2.85
C ILE A 43 14.00 2.03 -3.82
N THR A 44 13.61 0.76 -3.67
CA THR A 44 12.55 0.17 -4.49
C THR A 44 11.23 0.90 -4.28
N ILE A 45 10.84 1.15 -3.02
CA ILE A 45 9.64 1.92 -2.68
C ILE A 45 9.72 3.33 -3.28
N TYR A 46 10.84 4.03 -3.07
CA TYR A 46 11.01 5.38 -3.60
C TYR A 46 10.91 5.42 -5.14
N TYR A 47 11.53 4.45 -5.82
CA TYR A 47 11.46 4.33 -7.27
C TYR A 47 10.01 4.22 -7.77
N TYR A 48 9.19 3.36 -7.14
CA TYR A 48 7.78 3.25 -7.51
C TYR A 48 6.97 4.50 -7.17
N ILE A 49 7.30 5.22 -6.08
CA ILE A 49 6.65 6.49 -5.75
C ILE A 49 6.96 7.56 -6.81
N ASP A 50 8.22 7.73 -7.21
CA ASP A 50 8.60 8.69 -8.25
C ASP A 50 7.98 8.32 -9.60
N ARG A 51 7.96 7.02 -9.92
CA ARG A 51 7.31 6.49 -11.12
C ARG A 51 5.81 6.80 -11.14
N ALA A 52 5.11 6.57 -10.03
CA ALA A 52 3.69 6.90 -9.89
C ALA A 52 3.44 8.42 -10.02
N ARG A 53 4.31 9.25 -9.42
CA ARG A 53 4.23 10.72 -9.50
C ARG A 53 4.52 11.25 -10.91
N SER A 54 5.31 10.55 -11.70
CA SER A 54 5.62 10.95 -13.08
C SER A 54 4.44 10.82 -14.05
N GLY A 55 3.30 10.29 -13.58
CA GLY A 55 2.09 10.11 -14.38
C GLY A 55 2.15 8.87 -15.28
N GLU A 56 3.15 8.01 -15.10
CA GLU A 56 3.22 6.74 -15.83
C GLU A 56 2.06 5.82 -15.39
N GLU A 57 1.43 5.17 -16.37
CA GLU A 57 0.34 4.22 -16.09
C GLU A 57 0.88 2.98 -15.38
N ILE A 58 0.76 2.97 -14.05
CA ILE A 58 1.05 1.79 -13.24
C ILE A 58 -0.22 0.95 -13.20
N TYR A 59 -0.14 -0.29 -13.71
CA TYR A 59 -1.23 -1.25 -13.58
C TYR A 59 -1.44 -1.57 -12.10
N LEU A 60 -2.53 -1.03 -11.54
CA LEU A 60 -3.02 -1.39 -10.22
C LEU A 60 -4.05 -2.50 -10.39
N ARG A 61 -3.68 -3.72 -9.97
CA ARG A 61 -4.63 -4.85 -10.00
C ARG A 61 -5.76 -4.57 -9.01
N THR A 62 -7.00 -4.80 -9.43
CA THR A 62 -8.14 -4.76 -8.52
C THR A 62 -8.02 -5.86 -7.48
N ILE A 63 -8.33 -5.56 -6.21
CA ILE A 63 -8.39 -6.55 -5.15
C ILE A 63 -9.74 -7.27 -5.27
N PRO A 64 -9.78 -8.61 -5.49
CA PRO A 64 -11.04 -9.32 -5.70
C PRO A 64 -12.04 -9.11 -4.57
N GLY A 65 -11.58 -9.05 -3.32
CA GLY A 65 -12.43 -8.78 -2.15
C GLY A 65 -13.12 -7.41 -2.20
N LEU A 66 -12.43 -6.36 -2.66
CA LEU A 66 -13.04 -5.03 -2.80
C LEU A 66 -14.09 -5.02 -3.91
N LYS A 67 -13.82 -5.68 -5.04
CA LYS A 67 -14.78 -5.80 -6.15
C LYS A 67 -16.03 -6.59 -5.77
N ALA A 68 -15.87 -7.65 -4.96
CA ALA A 68 -16.99 -8.45 -4.49
C ALA A 68 -17.96 -7.66 -3.59
N LEU A 69 -17.47 -6.66 -2.84
CA LEU A 69 -18.33 -5.77 -2.05
C LEU A 69 -19.25 -4.94 -2.95
N GLU A 70 -18.70 -4.35 -4.00
CA GLU A 70 -19.47 -3.55 -4.98
C GLU A 70 -20.55 -4.38 -5.67
N GLU A 71 -20.21 -5.61 -6.08
CA GLU A 71 -21.14 -6.55 -6.68
C GLU A 71 -22.22 -7.01 -5.70
N ALA A 72 -21.87 -7.25 -4.43
CA ALA A 72 -22.83 -7.61 -3.39
C ALA A 72 -23.86 -6.51 -3.13
N VAL A 73 -23.42 -5.24 -3.12
CA VAL A 73 -24.33 -4.08 -3.03
C VAL A 73 -25.26 -4.05 -4.24
N GLY A 74 -24.73 -4.15 -5.46
CA GLY A 74 -25.56 -4.16 -6.68
C GLY A 74 -26.60 -5.28 -6.66
N ARG A 75 -26.21 -6.50 -6.27
CA ARG A 75 -27.13 -7.63 -6.13
C ARG A 75 -28.19 -7.40 -5.04
N ALA A 76 -27.83 -6.78 -3.91
CA ALA A 76 -28.79 -6.44 -2.87
C ALA A 76 -29.84 -5.44 -3.39
N THR A 77 -29.41 -4.44 -4.14
CA THR A 77 -30.29 -3.48 -4.83
C THR A 77 -31.23 -4.18 -5.82
N GLU A 78 -30.69 -5.03 -6.70
CA GLU A 78 -31.48 -5.80 -7.67
C GLU A 78 -32.54 -6.70 -7.00
N MET A 79 -32.24 -7.18 -5.79
CA MET A 79 -33.15 -8.00 -4.98
C MET A 79 -34.09 -7.18 -4.07
N GLY A 80 -33.97 -5.85 -4.05
CA GLY A 80 -34.75 -4.98 -3.17
C GLY A 80 -34.49 -5.24 -1.68
N LYS A 81 -33.25 -5.56 -1.31
CA LYS A 81 -32.83 -5.85 0.07
C LYS A 81 -31.92 -4.74 0.60
N SER A 82 -32.02 -4.49 1.91
CA SER A 82 -31.16 -3.53 2.60
C SER A 82 -29.72 -4.04 2.72
N VAL A 83 -28.77 -3.09 2.76
CA VAL A 83 -27.34 -3.36 2.91
C VAL A 83 -26.93 -3.19 4.37
N LEU A 84 -26.51 -4.27 5.02
CA LEU A 84 -25.92 -4.23 6.36
C LEU A 84 -24.40 -4.37 6.26
N PHE A 85 -23.67 -3.38 6.78
CA PHE A 85 -22.22 -3.42 6.89
C PHE A 85 -21.77 -3.70 8.33
N VAL A 86 -20.89 -4.67 8.52
CA VAL A 86 -20.30 -5.01 9.81
C VAL A 86 -18.77 -4.81 9.72
N PRO A 87 -18.19 -3.79 10.40
CA PRO A 87 -16.78 -3.43 10.26
C PRO A 87 -15.80 -4.42 10.92
N GLY A 88 -16.26 -5.27 11.84
CA GLY A 88 -15.43 -6.22 12.57
C GLY A 88 -16.21 -6.85 13.73
N ILE A 89 -15.62 -7.86 14.36
CA ILE A 89 -16.17 -8.53 15.57
C ILE A 89 -15.43 -8.15 16.85
N SER A 90 -14.33 -7.41 16.72
CA SER A 90 -13.43 -7.03 17.80
C SER A 90 -13.58 -5.55 18.14
N ASP A 91 -12.95 -5.14 19.24
CA ASP A 91 -12.96 -3.75 19.70
C ASP A 91 -12.36 -2.77 18.67
N LEU A 92 -12.69 -1.48 18.84
CA LEU A 92 -12.27 -0.41 17.93
C LEU A 92 -10.77 -0.08 17.98
N ASP A 93 -10.02 -0.63 18.93
CA ASP A 93 -8.57 -0.49 19.00
C ASP A 93 -7.83 -1.54 18.15
N GLN A 94 -8.56 -2.54 17.64
CA GLN A 94 -8.01 -3.56 16.75
C GLN A 94 -7.93 -3.03 15.32
N VAL A 95 -6.80 -3.29 14.68
CA VAL A 95 -6.47 -2.76 13.34
C VAL A 95 -7.50 -3.22 12.30
N GLU A 96 -8.04 -4.43 12.46
CA GLU A 96 -9.03 -5.03 11.58
C GLU A 96 -10.35 -4.23 11.59
N THR A 97 -10.86 -3.88 12.78
CA THR A 97 -12.11 -3.13 12.93
C THR A 97 -11.97 -1.70 12.41
N ILE A 98 -10.83 -1.04 12.68
CA ILE A 98 -10.53 0.29 12.14
C ILE A 98 -10.48 0.24 10.60
N THR A 99 -9.86 -0.80 10.05
CA THR A 99 -9.80 -0.99 8.59
C THR A 99 -11.19 -1.20 8.00
N GLY A 100 -12.05 -1.98 8.65
CA GLY A 100 -13.45 -2.13 8.25
C GLY A 100 -14.21 -0.81 8.23
N LEU A 101 -14.01 0.06 9.22
CA LEU A 101 -14.60 1.40 9.23
C LEU A 101 -14.13 2.28 8.07
N ASN A 102 -12.85 2.19 7.68
CA ASN A 102 -12.36 2.92 6.50
C ASN A 102 -13.05 2.47 5.20
N ILE A 103 -13.42 1.18 5.11
CA ILE A 103 -14.13 0.62 3.94
C ILE A 103 -15.61 1.01 3.94
N LEU A 104 -16.21 1.25 5.12
CA LEU A 104 -17.64 1.64 5.23
C LEU A 104 -17.97 2.85 4.35
N GLY A 105 -17.10 3.86 4.30
CA GLY A 105 -17.32 5.04 3.45
C GLY A 105 -17.46 4.68 1.96
N HIS A 106 -16.60 3.78 1.47
CA HIS A 106 -16.66 3.27 0.09
C HIS A 106 -17.95 2.50 -0.18
N VAL A 107 -18.34 1.62 0.76
CA VAL A 107 -19.59 0.85 0.64
C VAL A 107 -20.80 1.77 0.66
N ALA A 108 -20.85 2.75 1.56
CA ALA A 108 -21.93 3.72 1.67
C ALA A 108 -22.07 4.58 0.40
N GLU A 109 -20.96 5.05 -0.17
CA GLU A 109 -20.96 5.76 -1.45
C GLU A 109 -21.54 4.89 -2.57
N HIS A 110 -21.15 3.61 -2.62
CA HIS A 110 -21.63 2.68 -3.63
C HIS A 110 -23.12 2.36 -3.47
N THR A 111 -23.58 2.15 -2.24
CA THR A 111 -25.00 1.99 -1.89
C THR A 111 -25.82 3.19 -2.34
N ALA A 112 -25.33 4.41 -2.08
CA ALA A 112 -25.99 5.65 -2.50
C ALA A 112 -26.06 5.78 -4.03
N LYS A 113 -25.00 5.42 -4.76
CA LYS A 113 -24.99 5.41 -6.24
C LYS A 113 -26.02 4.48 -6.85
N TYR A 114 -26.30 3.36 -6.20
CA TYR A 114 -27.30 2.39 -6.64
C TYR A 114 -28.71 2.66 -6.09
N GLU A 115 -28.93 3.78 -5.40
CA GLU A 115 -30.21 4.11 -4.75
C GLU A 115 -30.73 2.97 -3.83
N ALA A 116 -29.80 2.18 -3.28
CA ALA A 116 -30.14 1.15 -2.32
C ALA A 116 -30.68 1.79 -1.04
N SER A 117 -31.82 1.25 -0.56
CA SER A 117 -32.53 1.72 0.64
C SER A 117 -32.07 1.03 1.92
#